data_AF-A0A0X3VLY1-F1
#
_entry.id   AF-A0A0X3VLY1-F1
#
_cell.length_a   1.000
_cell.length_b   1.000
_cell.length_c   1.000
_cell.angle_alpha   90.00
_cell.angle_beta   90.00
_cell.angle_gamma   90.00
#
_symmetry.space_group_name_H-M   'P 1'
#
loop_
_entity.id
_entity.type
_entity.pdbx_description
1 polymer ?
#
loop_
_entity_poly.entity_id
_entity_poly.type
_entity_poly.pdbx_seq_one_letter_code
_entity_poly.pdbx_strand_id
1 'polypeptide(L)'
;MSIIHKTTMSPTKVELLTAWLPGQPWYAAAQRAPELSRAGGFRLDDPEGEVGIEFMVVRDDAGDRPAWYHVPMTYHAAPLDGAEQALIGTTEHGVLGQRWIYDGAHDPVLVGQLFALLQGRAEPQAQSVSDTPDPSVIAEVAGAGFEVPAGAAEASAVANGPDGTRLLLGDGVALQVTRVLRPESGAQTAGVRGHVSAGWRLSEDDETRGRFAVLYDTVS
;
A
#
# COMPACT_ATOMS: atom_id res chain seq x y z
N MET A 1 7.52 15.39 6.11
CA MET A 1 6.71 15.11 7.32
C MET A 1 5.25 15.29 7.00
N SER A 2 4.46 14.22 7.12
CA SER A 2 3.03 14.25 6.86
C SER A 2 2.23 14.51 8.15
N ILE A 3 1.43 15.57 8.15
CA ILE A 3 0.59 15.93 9.30
C ILE A 3 -0.75 15.19 9.20
N ILE A 4 -1.15 14.50 10.27
CA ILE A 4 -2.46 13.87 10.38
C ILE A 4 -3.42 14.88 10.99
N HIS A 5 -4.26 15.46 10.14
CA HIS A 5 -5.35 16.31 10.61
C HIS A 5 -6.48 15.45 11.20
N LYS A 6 -6.82 15.70 12.46
CA LYS A 6 -8.05 15.16 13.07
C LYS A 6 -9.25 15.94 12.54
N THR A 7 -9.68 15.61 11.33
CA THR A 7 -10.80 16.24 10.63
C THR A 7 -11.68 15.21 9.93
N THR A 8 -12.80 15.67 9.39
CA THR A 8 -13.69 14.87 8.56
C THR A 8 -13.16 14.72 7.13
N MET A 9 -13.43 13.57 6.53
CA MET A 9 -13.28 13.28 5.10
C MET A 9 -14.63 12.79 4.59
N SER A 10 -15.12 13.34 3.49
CA SER A 10 -16.40 12.94 2.89
C SER A 10 -16.28 12.80 1.37
N PRO A 11 -16.44 11.59 0.80
CA PRO A 11 -16.61 10.31 1.49
C PRO A 11 -15.37 9.93 2.33
N THR A 12 -15.55 9.08 3.33
CA THR A 12 -14.44 8.50 4.08
C THR A 12 -13.64 7.53 3.22
N LYS A 13 -12.39 7.27 3.61
CA LYS A 13 -11.54 6.28 2.91
C LYS A 13 -12.18 4.90 2.83
N VAL A 14 -12.89 4.50 3.89
CA VAL A 14 -13.57 3.20 3.94
C VAL A 14 -14.72 3.16 2.95
N GLU A 15 -15.54 4.21 2.86
CA GLU A 15 -16.63 4.29 1.87
C GLU A 15 -16.12 4.27 0.43
N LEU A 16 -15.01 4.96 0.14
CA LEU A 16 -14.37 4.89 -1.17
C LEU A 16 -13.90 3.47 -1.50
N LEU A 17 -13.26 2.79 -0.55
CA LEU A 17 -12.82 1.41 -0.73
C LEU A 17 -13.98 0.43 -0.87
N THR A 18 -15.09 0.62 -0.15
CA THR A 18 -16.30 -0.19 -0.29
C THR A 18 -16.84 -0.15 -1.72
N ALA A 19 -16.77 1.00 -2.39
CA ALA A 19 -17.19 1.12 -3.79
C ALA A 19 -16.14 0.57 -4.78
N TRP A 20 -14.85 0.75 -4.49
CA TRP A 20 -13.75 0.45 -5.42
C TRP A 20 -13.29 -1.01 -5.41
N LEU A 21 -13.26 -1.67 -4.24
CA LEU A 21 -12.74 -3.03 -4.07
C LEU A 21 -13.39 -4.08 -4.98
N PRO A 22 -14.73 -4.10 -5.18
CA PRO A 22 -15.38 -5.10 -6.04
C PRO A 22 -14.91 -5.09 -7.50
N GLY A 23 -14.32 -3.98 -7.97
CA GLY A 23 -13.75 -3.88 -9.32
C GLY A 23 -12.36 -4.48 -9.47
N GLN A 24 -11.72 -4.90 -8.37
CA GLN A 24 -10.35 -5.38 -8.37
C GLN A 24 -10.27 -6.88 -8.64
N PRO A 25 -9.35 -7.35 -9.51
CA PRO A 25 -9.27 -8.76 -9.88
C PRO A 25 -8.77 -9.69 -8.75
N TRP A 26 -8.16 -9.12 -7.71
CA TRP A 26 -7.72 -9.82 -6.50
C TRP A 26 -8.76 -9.77 -5.36
N TYR A 27 -9.84 -9.01 -5.52
CA TYR A 27 -10.92 -9.00 -4.54
C TYR A 27 -11.67 -10.34 -4.59
N ALA A 28 -11.83 -10.96 -3.43
CA ALA A 28 -12.55 -12.22 -3.34
C ALA A 28 -14.04 -11.91 -3.37
N ALA A 29 -14.64 -12.03 -4.56
CA ALA A 29 -16.04 -11.69 -4.78
C ALA A 29 -16.95 -12.33 -3.71
N ALA A 30 -17.51 -11.48 -2.85
CA ALA A 30 -18.52 -11.87 -1.89
C ALA A 30 -19.93 -11.77 -2.51
N GLN A 31 -20.89 -12.52 -1.98
CA GLN A 31 -22.31 -12.42 -2.39
C GLN A 31 -22.97 -11.13 -1.90
N ARG A 32 -22.35 -10.45 -0.93
CA ARG A 32 -22.79 -9.20 -0.32
C ARG A 32 -21.83 -8.07 -0.68
N ALA A 33 -22.28 -6.83 -0.51
CA ALA A 33 -21.39 -5.66 -0.59
C ALA A 33 -20.30 -5.74 0.50
N PRO A 34 -19.10 -5.18 0.27
CA PRO A 34 -18.02 -5.19 1.26
C PRO A 34 -18.44 -4.57 2.61
N GLU A 35 -18.10 -5.23 3.71
CA GLU A 35 -18.33 -4.78 5.08
C GLU A 35 -16.98 -4.47 5.71
N LEU A 36 -16.48 -3.26 5.42
CA LEU A 36 -15.10 -2.89 5.68
C LEU A 36 -14.88 -2.24 7.05
N SER A 37 -13.84 -2.69 7.75
CA SER A 37 -13.31 -2.04 8.95
C SER A 37 -11.79 -1.89 8.85
N ARG A 38 -11.22 -0.87 9.49
CA ARG A 38 -9.75 -0.67 9.49
C ARG A 38 -9.08 -1.68 10.41
N ALA A 39 -8.10 -2.41 9.88
CA ALA A 39 -7.38 -3.46 10.60
C ALA A 39 -5.92 -3.12 10.90
N GLY A 40 -5.32 -2.15 10.21
CA GLY A 40 -3.92 -1.75 10.43
C GLY A 40 -3.37 -0.95 9.26
N GLY A 41 -2.06 -0.82 9.25
CA GLY A 41 -1.35 -0.03 8.25
C GLY A 41 -0.31 0.91 8.83
N PHE A 42 0.40 1.57 7.93
CA PHE A 42 1.43 2.56 8.24
C PHE A 42 1.45 3.66 7.17
N ARG A 43 2.29 4.67 7.37
CA ARG A 43 2.47 5.78 6.42
C ARG A 43 3.93 5.91 6.04
N LEU A 44 4.17 6.53 4.90
CA LEU A 44 5.46 7.10 4.54
C LEU A 44 5.28 8.58 4.29
N ASP A 45 6.37 9.33 4.43
CA ASP A 45 6.38 10.74 4.10
C ASP A 45 6.83 10.95 2.66
N ASP A 46 6.13 11.84 1.96
CA ASP A 46 6.64 12.42 0.72
C ASP A 46 7.77 13.40 1.05
N PRO A 47 8.97 13.27 0.44
CA PRO A 47 10.07 14.21 0.60
C PRO A 47 9.71 15.65 0.25
N GLU A 48 8.85 15.83 -0.77
CA GLU A 48 8.40 17.15 -1.20
C GLU A 48 7.23 17.67 -0.36
N GLY A 49 6.58 16.80 0.41
CA GLY A 49 5.48 17.16 1.32
C GLY A 49 4.14 17.45 0.63
N GLU A 50 3.99 17.10 -0.65
CA GLU A 50 2.82 17.40 -1.46
C GLU A 50 1.81 16.24 -1.47
N VAL A 51 2.29 15.01 -1.34
CA VAL A 51 1.50 13.79 -1.44
C VAL A 51 1.40 13.10 -0.09
N GLY A 52 0.17 12.79 0.35
CA GLY A 52 0.00 11.87 1.47
C GLY A 52 0.21 10.42 1.00
N ILE A 53 0.95 9.60 1.76
CA ILE A 53 1.21 8.19 1.42
C ILE A 53 0.77 7.30 2.59
N GLU A 54 -0.09 6.33 2.32
CA GLU A 54 -0.67 5.43 3.34
C GLU A 54 -0.78 4.01 2.83
N PHE A 55 -0.41 3.05 3.66
CA PHE A 55 -0.54 1.62 3.42
C PHE A 55 -1.64 1.11 4.34
N MET A 56 -2.89 1.13 3.90
CA MET A 56 -4.03 0.76 4.75
C MET A 56 -4.31 -0.75 4.65
N VAL A 57 -4.63 -1.38 5.78
CA VAL A 57 -5.27 -2.70 5.81
C VAL A 57 -6.72 -2.54 6.22
N VAL A 58 -7.62 -3.08 5.39
CA VAL A 58 -9.04 -3.23 5.72
C VAL A 58 -9.39 -4.70 5.90
N ARG A 59 -10.20 -4.99 6.91
CA ARG A 59 -10.89 -6.27 7.10
C ARG A 59 -12.25 -6.19 6.44
N ASP A 60 -12.60 -7.20 5.67
CA ASP A 60 -13.91 -7.38 5.05
C ASP A 60 -14.62 -8.60 5.64
N ASP A 61 -15.81 -8.37 6.20
CA ASP A 61 -16.67 -9.39 6.82
C ASP A 61 -17.86 -9.80 5.92
N ALA A 62 -17.86 -9.41 4.64
CA ALA A 62 -18.93 -9.75 3.68
C ALA A 62 -18.96 -11.23 3.27
N GLY A 63 -17.83 -11.95 3.36
CA GLY A 63 -17.71 -13.38 3.02
C GLY A 63 -18.03 -14.34 4.17
N ASP A 64 -17.93 -15.65 3.89
CA ASP A 64 -18.09 -16.72 4.91
C ASP A 64 -16.97 -16.69 5.98
N ARG A 65 -15.82 -16.12 5.61
CA ARG A 65 -14.68 -15.88 6.49
C ARG A 65 -14.17 -14.46 6.27
N PRO A 66 -13.64 -13.79 7.30
CA PRO A 66 -13.01 -12.49 7.14
C PRO A 66 -11.86 -12.55 6.14
N ALA A 67 -11.73 -11.50 5.33
CA ALA A 67 -10.61 -11.27 4.42
C ALA A 67 -9.89 -9.97 4.77
N TRP A 68 -8.58 -9.90 4.52
CA TRP A 68 -7.78 -8.70 4.75
C TRP A 68 -7.19 -8.21 3.45
N TYR A 69 -7.48 -6.95 3.12
CA TYR A 69 -7.01 -6.29 1.92
C TYR A 69 -6.03 -5.17 2.27
N HIS A 70 -4.86 -5.22 1.67
CA HIS A 70 -3.86 -4.18 1.75
C HIS A 70 -3.98 -3.25 0.54
N VAL A 71 -4.20 -1.96 0.82
CA VAL A 71 -4.44 -0.93 -0.18
C VAL A 71 -3.49 0.24 0.09
N PRO A 72 -2.33 0.27 -0.58
CA PRO A 72 -1.51 1.47 -0.69
C PRO A 72 -2.29 2.58 -1.40
N MET A 73 -2.29 3.77 -0.83
CA MET A 73 -3.01 4.93 -1.33
C MET A 73 -2.11 6.16 -1.33
N THR A 74 -2.31 6.99 -2.35
CA THR A 74 -1.78 8.36 -2.39
C THR A 74 -2.89 9.38 -2.36
N TYR A 75 -2.63 10.54 -1.73
CA TYR A 75 -3.57 11.65 -1.61
C TYR A 75 -2.98 12.88 -2.29
N HIS A 76 -3.54 13.26 -3.44
CA HIS A 76 -3.10 14.42 -4.23
C HIS A 76 -4.03 15.62 -4.08
N ALA A 77 -3.46 16.82 -4.16
CA ALA A 77 -4.21 18.09 -4.16
C ALA A 77 -4.87 18.41 -5.52
N ALA A 78 -4.51 17.68 -6.58
CA ALA A 78 -5.06 17.80 -7.92
C ALA A 78 -5.12 16.41 -8.58
N PRO A 79 -5.85 16.24 -9.70
CA PRO A 79 -5.78 15.02 -10.50
C PRO A 79 -4.34 14.73 -10.97
N LEU A 80 -3.95 13.46 -10.94
CA LEU A 80 -2.72 12.94 -11.53
C LEU A 80 -2.97 12.53 -12.98
N ASP A 81 -2.31 13.21 -13.92
CA ASP A 81 -2.44 12.96 -15.36
C ASP A 81 -1.99 11.53 -15.74
N GLY A 82 -2.80 10.80 -16.51
CA GLY A 82 -2.48 9.46 -16.99
C GLY A 82 -2.67 8.33 -15.95
N ALA A 83 -3.20 8.66 -14.77
CA ALA A 83 -3.48 7.71 -13.69
C ALA A 83 -4.99 7.50 -13.46
N GLU A 84 -5.85 7.85 -14.41
CA GLU A 84 -7.32 7.81 -14.27
C GLU A 84 -7.83 6.40 -13.91
N GLN A 85 -7.22 5.36 -14.48
CA GLN A 85 -7.51 3.95 -14.19
C GLN A 85 -7.21 3.54 -12.74
N ALA A 86 -6.32 4.28 -12.06
CA ALA A 86 -5.93 4.03 -10.69
C ALA A 86 -6.72 4.89 -9.68
N LEU A 87 -7.60 5.77 -10.15
CA LEU A 87 -8.40 6.62 -9.26
C LEU A 87 -9.36 5.75 -8.45
N ILE A 88 -9.19 5.75 -7.13
CA ILE A 88 -10.12 5.14 -6.17
C ILE A 88 -11.34 6.05 -6.01
N GLY A 89 -11.10 7.37 -5.91
CA GLY A 89 -12.15 8.37 -5.85
C GLY A 89 -11.65 9.73 -5.35
N THR A 90 -12.57 10.64 -5.11
CA THR A 90 -12.28 11.96 -4.53
C THR A 90 -12.97 12.12 -3.19
N THR A 91 -12.41 12.95 -2.32
CA THR A 91 -12.93 13.23 -0.99
C THR A 91 -12.70 14.70 -0.62
N GLU A 92 -13.65 15.29 0.10
CA GLU A 92 -13.48 16.61 0.71
C GLU A 92 -12.85 16.45 2.10
N HIS A 93 -11.63 16.93 2.27
CA HIS A 93 -10.91 16.90 3.54
C HIS A 93 -11.04 18.25 4.25
N GLY A 94 -11.63 18.27 5.45
CA GLY A 94 -12.02 19.53 6.12
C GLY A 94 -10.92 20.54 6.43
N VAL A 95 -9.64 20.17 6.28
CA VAL A 95 -8.49 21.09 6.39
C VAL A 95 -7.75 21.29 5.06
N LEU A 96 -7.76 20.28 4.19
CA LEU A 96 -6.89 20.23 3.02
C LEU A 96 -7.67 20.47 1.71
N GLY A 97 -8.98 20.66 1.79
CA GLY A 97 -9.86 20.76 0.63
C GLY A 97 -10.07 19.41 -0.07
N GLN A 98 -10.49 19.47 -1.32
CA GLN A 98 -10.65 18.30 -2.17
C GLN A 98 -9.33 17.54 -2.35
N ARG A 99 -9.41 16.21 -2.29
CA ARG A 99 -8.28 15.30 -2.50
C ARG A 99 -8.66 14.19 -3.48
N TRP A 100 -7.71 13.84 -4.33
CA TRP A 100 -7.80 12.71 -5.25
C TRP A 100 -7.03 11.54 -4.66
N ILE A 101 -7.70 10.41 -4.51
CA ILE A 101 -7.15 9.20 -3.90
C ILE A 101 -6.91 8.18 -4.99
N TYR A 102 -5.66 7.77 -5.14
CA TYR A 102 -5.24 6.78 -6.13
C TYR A 102 -4.78 5.50 -5.47
N ASP A 103 -4.90 4.39 -6.20
CA ASP A 103 -4.20 3.16 -5.91
C ASP A 103 -2.70 3.38 -6.11
N GLY A 104 -1.97 3.46 -5.01
CA GLY A 104 -0.58 3.91 -5.02
C GLY A 104 0.40 2.93 -5.68
N ALA A 105 -0.03 1.70 -6.02
CA ALA A 105 0.79 0.83 -6.88
C ALA A 105 0.95 1.37 -8.32
N HIS A 106 0.13 2.33 -8.71
CA HIS A 106 0.21 3.03 -10.00
C HIS A 106 0.80 4.45 -9.86
N ASP A 107 1.24 4.83 -8.67
CA ASP A 107 1.73 6.17 -8.37
C ASP A 107 3.25 6.17 -8.15
N PRO A 108 4.03 6.87 -8.99
CA PRO A 108 5.48 6.92 -8.86
C PRO A 108 5.98 7.43 -7.51
N VAL A 109 5.22 8.29 -6.82
CA VAL A 109 5.60 8.84 -5.52
C VAL A 109 5.60 7.73 -4.46
N LEU A 110 4.54 6.91 -4.42
CA LEU A 110 4.48 5.79 -3.46
C LEU A 110 5.51 4.72 -3.80
N VAL A 111 5.67 4.37 -5.08
CA VAL A 111 6.66 3.38 -5.53
C VAL A 111 8.07 3.84 -5.14
N GLY A 112 8.41 5.10 -5.40
CA GLY A 112 9.68 5.69 -5.01
C GLY A 112 9.92 5.66 -3.50
N GLN A 113 8.90 5.95 -2.69
CA GLN A 113 9.01 5.89 -1.22
C GLN A 113 9.13 4.47 -0.68
N LEU A 114 8.47 3.49 -1.30
CA LEU A 114 8.64 2.09 -0.90
C LEU A 114 10.07 1.60 -1.16
N PHE A 115 10.70 2.08 -2.25
CA PHE A 115 12.12 1.85 -2.51
C PHE A 115 13.04 2.56 -1.53
N ALA A 116 12.75 3.82 -1.21
CA ALA A 116 13.49 4.55 -0.19
C ALA A 116 13.42 3.81 1.15
N LEU A 117 12.27 3.26 1.53
CA LEU A 117 12.11 2.45 2.74
C LEU A 117 12.98 1.19 2.70
N LEU A 118 12.96 0.43 1.59
CA LEU A 118 13.82 -0.75 1.42
C LEU A 118 15.32 -0.44 1.49
N GLN A 119 15.72 0.78 1.10
CA GLN A 119 17.11 1.25 1.18
C GLN A 119 17.45 1.91 2.52
N GLY A 120 16.52 1.98 3.49
CA GLY A 120 16.71 2.68 4.75
C GLY A 120 16.80 4.21 4.63
N ARG A 121 16.30 4.77 3.53
CA ARG A 121 16.24 6.22 3.25
C ARG A 121 14.89 6.86 3.57
N ALA A 122 13.86 6.06 3.84
CA ALA A 122 12.57 6.53 4.34
C ALA A 122 12.25 5.81 5.65
N GLU A 123 11.55 6.51 6.55
CA GLU A 123 11.16 6.01 7.87
C GLU A 123 9.65 5.76 7.92
N PRO A 124 9.20 4.55 8.28
CA PRO A 124 7.78 4.27 8.44
C PRO A 124 7.19 5.07 9.60
N GLN A 125 6.00 5.62 9.39
CA GLN A 125 5.30 6.45 10.38
C GLN A 125 4.01 5.78 10.81
N ALA A 126 3.61 6.02 12.06
CA ALA A 126 2.37 5.54 12.64
C ALA A 126 1.17 6.08 11.86
N GLN A 127 0.22 5.20 11.54
CA GLN A 127 -0.92 5.57 10.69
C GLN A 127 -1.90 6.60 11.30
N SER A 128 -1.81 6.87 12.60
CA SER A 128 -2.81 7.65 13.35
C SER A 128 -2.22 8.76 14.24
N VAL A 129 -0.90 8.86 14.32
CA VAL A 129 -0.18 9.87 15.10
C VAL A 129 0.84 10.55 14.20
N SER A 130 0.85 11.88 14.17
CA SER A 130 1.79 12.65 13.35
C SER A 130 3.22 12.52 13.87
N ASP A 131 4.19 12.55 12.95
CA ASP A 131 5.63 12.60 13.25
C ASP A 131 6.08 11.55 14.27
N THR A 132 5.49 10.36 14.19
CA THR A 132 5.74 9.25 15.12
C THR A 132 6.24 8.05 14.31
N PRO A 133 7.52 7.70 14.42
CA PRO A 133 8.05 6.51 13.76
C PRO A 133 7.31 5.24 14.19
N ASP A 134 7.12 4.32 13.25
CA ASP A 134 6.54 3.00 13.49
C ASP A 134 7.61 1.91 13.38
N PRO A 135 8.30 1.56 14.48
CA PRO A 135 9.36 0.55 14.46
C PRO A 135 8.84 -0.88 14.23
N SER A 136 7.52 -1.09 14.19
CA SER A 136 6.94 -2.42 13.90
C SER A 136 6.98 -2.76 12.40
N VAL A 137 7.17 -1.75 11.55
CA VAL A 137 7.37 -1.91 10.10
C VAL A 137 8.84 -2.21 9.85
N ILE A 138 9.09 -3.36 9.24
CA ILE A 138 10.44 -3.88 8.99
C ILE A 138 10.66 -3.97 7.49
N ALA A 139 11.74 -3.34 7.02
CA ALA A 139 12.21 -3.41 5.65
C ALA A 139 13.58 -4.11 5.63
N GLU A 140 13.69 -5.19 4.87
CA GLU A 140 14.90 -6.01 4.76
C GLU A 140 15.27 -6.20 3.30
N VAL A 141 16.56 -6.13 3.00
CA VAL A 141 17.12 -6.43 1.68
C VAL A 141 18.28 -7.41 1.84
N ALA A 142 18.28 -8.47 1.04
CA ALA A 142 19.31 -9.48 0.98
C ALA A 142 20.47 -9.00 0.09
N GLY A 143 21.70 -9.14 0.59
CA GLY A 143 22.92 -8.73 -0.10
C GLY A 143 23.33 -7.27 0.17
N ALA A 144 24.60 -6.95 -0.09
CA ALA A 144 25.11 -5.59 0.08
C ALA A 144 24.78 -4.73 -1.15
N GLY A 145 24.18 -3.55 -0.93
CA GLY A 145 24.09 -2.50 -1.94
C GLY A 145 23.01 -2.67 -3.01
N PHE A 146 21.75 -2.83 -2.63
CA PHE A 146 20.65 -2.66 -3.58
C PHE A 146 20.53 -1.19 -3.99
N GLU A 147 21.07 -0.88 -5.17
CA GLU A 147 20.81 0.37 -5.86
C GLU A 147 19.52 0.23 -6.67
N VAL A 148 18.59 1.15 -6.40
CA VAL A 148 17.38 1.31 -7.19
C VAL A 148 17.81 1.91 -8.53
N PRO A 149 17.54 1.27 -9.68
CA PRO A 149 17.84 1.85 -10.98
C PRO A 149 17.26 3.25 -11.12
N ALA A 150 18.00 4.15 -11.77
CA ALA A 150 17.47 5.46 -12.11
C ALA A 150 16.16 5.27 -12.92
N GLY A 151 15.04 5.80 -12.42
CA GLY A 151 13.72 5.63 -13.03
C GLY A 151 12.88 4.47 -12.50
N ALA A 152 13.31 3.70 -11.50
CA ALA A 152 12.49 2.60 -10.95
C ALA A 152 11.18 3.06 -10.26
N ALA A 153 11.01 4.36 -10.00
CA ALA A 153 9.72 4.92 -9.61
C ALA A 153 8.68 4.82 -10.76
N GLU A 154 9.15 4.76 -12.01
CA GLU A 154 8.32 4.56 -13.20
C GLU A 154 8.36 3.09 -13.60
N ALA A 155 7.39 2.32 -13.09
CA ALA A 155 7.23 0.93 -13.50
C ALA A 155 6.94 0.86 -15.01
N SER A 156 7.66 0.01 -15.74
CA SER A 156 7.46 -0.19 -17.18
C SER A 156 6.16 -0.94 -17.49
N ALA A 157 5.67 -1.73 -16.52
CA ALA A 157 4.35 -2.31 -16.53
C ALA A 157 3.84 -2.53 -15.11
N VAL A 158 2.53 -2.34 -14.92
CA VAL A 158 1.83 -2.67 -13.67
C VAL A 158 0.71 -3.65 -14.00
N ALA A 159 0.72 -4.82 -13.36
CA ALA A 159 -0.24 -5.90 -13.63
C ALA A 159 -0.79 -6.47 -12.33
N ASN A 160 -2.11 -6.60 -12.25
CA ASN A 160 -2.76 -7.27 -11.14
C ASN A 160 -2.74 -8.79 -11.35
N GLY A 161 -2.32 -9.52 -10.32
CA GLY A 161 -2.47 -10.96 -10.18
C GLY A 161 -3.56 -11.30 -9.15
N PRO A 162 -3.71 -12.59 -8.80
CA PRO A 162 -4.78 -13.03 -7.89
C PRO A 162 -4.63 -12.55 -6.44
N ASP A 163 -3.39 -12.34 -5.97
CA ASP A 163 -3.12 -11.98 -4.57
C ASP A 163 -2.33 -10.66 -4.42
N GLY A 164 -2.00 -9.99 -5.53
CA GLY A 164 -1.06 -8.88 -5.51
C GLY A 164 -1.02 -8.10 -6.81
N THR A 165 -0.39 -6.93 -6.78
CA THR A 165 -0.06 -6.12 -7.95
C THR A 165 1.44 -6.22 -8.19
N ARG A 166 1.85 -6.62 -9.39
CA ARG A 166 3.25 -6.72 -9.79
C ARG A 166 3.62 -5.54 -10.66
N LEU A 167 4.67 -4.85 -10.25
CA LEU A 167 5.31 -3.76 -10.97
C LEU A 167 6.60 -4.34 -11.57
N LEU A 168 6.67 -4.34 -12.90
CA LEU A 168 7.92 -4.63 -13.60
C LEU A 168 8.73 -3.35 -13.67
N LEU A 169 9.98 -3.47 -13.24
CA LEU A 169 10.92 -2.37 -13.17
C LEU A 169 12.00 -2.66 -14.21
N GLY A 170 12.74 -1.62 -14.60
CA GLY A 170 13.94 -1.81 -15.42
C GLY A 170 14.92 -2.80 -14.79
N ASP A 171 15.86 -3.29 -15.60
CA ASP A 171 17.02 -4.08 -15.16
C ASP A 171 16.69 -5.41 -14.48
N GLY A 172 15.55 -6.00 -14.83
CA GLY A 172 15.19 -7.33 -14.39
C GLY A 172 14.81 -7.39 -12.91
N VAL A 173 14.20 -6.33 -12.39
CA VAL A 173 13.69 -6.27 -11.01
C VAL A 173 12.16 -6.19 -11.06
N ALA A 174 11.48 -6.83 -10.12
CA ALA A 174 10.04 -6.69 -9.96
C ALA A 174 9.68 -6.44 -8.51
N LEU A 175 8.75 -5.51 -8.29
CA LEU A 175 8.15 -5.25 -6.99
C LEU A 175 6.74 -5.83 -7.00
N GLN A 176 6.40 -6.63 -6.00
CA GLN A 176 5.05 -7.11 -5.76
C GLN A 176 4.48 -6.43 -4.52
N VAL A 177 3.39 -5.69 -4.71
CA VAL A 177 2.52 -5.23 -3.63
C VAL A 177 1.56 -6.36 -3.32
N THR A 178 1.61 -6.90 -2.09
CA THR A 178 0.63 -7.89 -1.63
C THR A 178 -0.70 -7.20 -1.44
N ARG A 179 -1.77 -7.69 -2.07
CA ARG A 179 -3.12 -7.12 -1.96
C ARG A 179 -4.01 -7.91 -1.02
N VAL A 180 -3.87 -9.22 -1.04
CA VAL A 180 -4.61 -10.13 -0.15
C VAL A 180 -3.66 -10.59 0.94
N LEU A 181 -3.84 -10.06 2.16
CA LEU A 181 -3.01 -10.42 3.29
C LEU A 181 -3.49 -11.73 3.90
N ARG A 182 -2.52 -12.61 4.15
CA ARG A 182 -2.70 -13.86 4.86
C ARG A 182 -1.62 -13.93 5.94
N PRO A 183 -1.93 -14.46 7.14
CA PRO A 183 -0.90 -14.74 8.13
C PRO A 183 0.25 -15.53 7.48
N GLU A 184 1.49 -15.10 7.69
CA GLU A 184 2.64 -15.77 7.08
C GLU A 184 2.67 -17.25 7.49
N SER A 185 2.56 -18.12 6.49
CA SER A 185 3.10 -19.47 6.57
C SER A 185 4.58 -19.36 6.20
N GLY A 186 5.50 -19.72 7.09
CA GLY A 186 6.95 -19.47 7.00
C GLY A 186 7.71 -20.11 5.82
N ALA A 187 7.08 -20.25 4.64
CA ALA A 187 7.70 -20.70 3.41
C ALA A 187 8.61 -19.60 2.83
N GLN A 188 9.87 -19.96 2.61
CA GLN A 188 10.80 -19.12 1.86
C GLN A 188 10.40 -19.11 0.39
N THR A 189 10.14 -17.92 -0.14
CA THR A 189 9.90 -17.72 -1.57
C THR A 189 11.26 -17.54 -2.25
N ALA A 190 11.59 -18.38 -3.22
CA ALA A 190 12.82 -18.25 -4.00
C ALA A 190 12.83 -16.93 -4.78
N GLY A 191 14.01 -16.32 -4.96
CA GLY A 191 14.18 -15.09 -5.75
C GLY A 191 13.82 -13.79 -5.02
N VAL A 192 13.49 -13.84 -3.72
CA VAL A 192 13.27 -12.63 -2.91
C VAL A 192 14.60 -11.94 -2.64
N ARG A 193 14.70 -10.70 -3.12
CA ARG A 193 15.82 -9.80 -2.86
C ARG A 193 15.55 -8.87 -1.67
N GLY A 194 14.30 -8.57 -1.36
CA GLY A 194 13.95 -7.76 -0.21
C GLY A 194 12.45 -7.76 0.05
N HIS A 195 12.03 -7.27 1.20
CA HIS A 195 10.62 -7.16 1.54
C HIS A 195 10.35 -6.07 2.58
N VAL A 196 9.13 -5.56 2.56
CA VAL A 196 8.55 -4.71 3.61
C VAL A 196 7.45 -5.52 4.28
N SER A 197 7.45 -5.49 5.61
CA SER A 197 6.54 -6.29 6.44
C SER A 197 6.03 -5.45 7.60
N ALA A 198 4.75 -5.61 7.90
CA ALA A 198 4.04 -4.85 8.94
C ALA A 198 2.95 -5.71 9.59
N GLY A 199 2.48 -5.27 10.76
CA GLY A 199 1.40 -5.92 11.50
C GLY A 199 0.00 -5.48 11.05
N TRP A 200 -0.99 -6.35 11.25
CA TRP A 200 -2.41 -5.99 11.19
C TRP A 200 -3.24 -6.84 12.16
N ARG A 201 -4.40 -6.31 12.54
CA ARG A 201 -5.33 -6.98 13.46
C ARG A 201 -6.18 -8.04 12.75
N LEU A 202 -6.18 -9.25 13.30
CA LEU A 202 -7.12 -10.31 12.95
C LEU A 202 -8.44 -10.16 13.73
N SER A 203 -8.33 -9.75 15.00
CA SER A 203 -9.46 -9.41 15.88
C SER A 203 -9.06 -8.27 16.83
N GLU A 204 -9.91 -7.91 17.80
CA GLU A 204 -9.57 -6.85 18.77
C GLU A 204 -8.32 -7.19 19.60
N ASP A 205 -8.11 -8.48 19.90
CA ASP A 205 -7.05 -8.96 20.79
C ASP A 205 -5.94 -9.75 20.06
N ASP A 206 -6.03 -9.88 18.73
CA ASP A 206 -5.12 -10.72 17.94
C ASP A 206 -4.51 -9.95 16.77
N GLU A 207 -3.19 -9.95 16.72
CA GLU A 207 -2.39 -9.30 15.68
C GLU A 207 -1.50 -10.33 14.99
N THR A 208 -1.37 -10.17 13.68
CA THR A 208 -0.46 -10.95 12.86
C THR A 208 0.41 -10.04 12.02
N ARG A 209 1.35 -10.63 11.30
CA ARG A 209 2.33 -9.91 10.48
C ARG A 209 2.58 -10.67 9.19
N GLY A 210 3.02 -9.92 8.18
CA GLY A 210 3.35 -10.47 6.88
C GLY A 210 3.92 -9.44 5.92
N ARG A 211 4.26 -9.89 4.71
CA ARG A 211 4.86 -9.05 3.66
C ARG A 211 3.82 -8.20 2.95
N PHE A 212 3.95 -6.89 3.08
CA PHE A 212 3.14 -5.90 2.38
C PHE A 212 3.70 -5.64 0.98
N ALA A 213 5.03 -5.74 0.84
CA ALA A 213 5.70 -5.65 -0.45
C ALA A 213 6.90 -6.57 -0.50
N VAL A 214 7.18 -7.12 -1.69
CA VAL A 214 8.29 -8.05 -1.93
C VAL A 214 9.01 -7.66 -3.21
N LEU A 215 10.33 -7.55 -3.10
CA LEU A 215 11.24 -7.27 -4.20
C LEU A 215 11.83 -8.57 -4.71
N TYR A 216 11.80 -8.77 -6.03
CA TYR A 216 12.31 -9.96 -6.71
C TYR A 216 13.30 -9.59 -7.80
N ASP A 217 14.22 -10.51 -8.07
CA ASP A 217 14.88 -10.59 -9.36
C ASP A 217 13.94 -11.28 -10.36
N THR A 218 13.68 -10.65 -11.50
CA THR A 218 13.07 -11.35 -12.62
C THR A 218 14.13 -12.29 -13.19
N VAL A 219 13.82 -13.58 -13.24
CA VAL A 219 14.69 -14.56 -13.90
C VAL A 219 14.84 -14.15 -15.37
N SER A 220 16.08 -13.90 -15.78
CA SER A 220 16.46 -13.67 -17.18
C SER A 220 16.02 -14.82 -18.10
#